data_AF-A0A946ZNR5-F1
#
_entry.id   AF-A0A946ZNR5-F1
#
_cell.length_a   1.000
_cell.length_b   1.000
_cell.length_c   1.000
_cell.angle_alpha   90.00
_cell.angle_beta   90.00
_cell.angle_gamma   90.00
#
_symmetry.space_group_name_H-M   'P 1'
#
loop_
_entity.id
_entity.type
_entity.pdbx_description
1 polymer ?
#
loop_
_entity_poly.entity_id
_entity_poly.type
_entity_poly.pdbx_seq_one_letter_code
_entity_poly.pdbx_strand_id
1 'polypeptide(L)'
;QDGWVITFPQGTTTPWKPLRKGTAHIIKKYKPIVVPVVIDGFRRSFDKKGLYVKKKGILQSLVIKEPLEIDYENDSVDSIIEKLEYAIEQHPSFLKVIPAEELLAYEEENKQRKWRQKA
;
A
#
# COMPACT_ATOMS: atom_id res chain seq x y z
N GLN A 1 16.76 -7.80 21.37
CA GLN A 1 16.12 -6.47 21.27
C GLN A 1 15.14 -6.56 20.12
N ASP A 2 13.85 -6.55 20.44
CA ASP A 2 12.77 -6.66 19.47
C ASP A 2 12.49 -5.27 18.88
N GLY A 3 12.69 -5.12 17.58
CA GLY A 3 12.53 -3.87 16.85
C GLY A 3 11.55 -4.02 15.70
N TRP A 4 10.87 -2.92 15.36
CA TRP A 4 9.94 -2.88 14.23
C TRP A 4 10.68 -2.33 13.01
N VAL A 5 10.50 -2.99 11.87
CA VAL A 5 11.05 -2.54 10.59
C VAL A 5 9.90 -2.24 9.65
N ILE A 6 9.80 -0.98 9.23
CA ILE A 6 8.87 -0.56 8.19
C ILE A 6 9.61 -0.57 6.87
N THR A 7 9.08 -1.30 5.89
CA THR A 7 9.67 -1.41 4.56
C THR A 7 8.65 -1.07 3.48
N PHE A 8 9.10 -0.36 2.46
CA PHE A 8 8.33 -0.13 1.24
C PHE A 8 8.89 -1.06 0.16
N PRO A 9 8.27 -2.22 -0.09
CA PRO A 9 8.88 -3.25 -0.93
C PRO A 9 9.10 -2.80 -2.38
N GLN A 10 8.35 -1.80 -2.82
CA GLN A 10 8.48 -1.15 -4.13
C GLN A 10 9.63 -0.13 -4.19
N GLY A 11 9.95 0.53 -3.08
CA GLY A 11 10.99 1.58 -3.01
C GLY A 11 10.72 2.83 -3.86
N THR A 12 9.49 3.05 -4.32
CA THR A 12 9.07 4.27 -5.02
C THR A 12 7.59 4.55 -4.76
N THR A 13 7.16 5.79 -4.97
CA THR A 13 5.74 6.21 -4.87
C THR A 13 4.99 6.06 -6.20
N THR A 14 5.66 5.50 -7.23
CA THR A 14 5.05 5.24 -8.54
C THR A 14 4.22 3.96 -8.47
N PRO A 15 2.91 4.02 -8.79
CA PRO A 15 2.05 2.86 -8.63
C PRO A 15 2.44 1.76 -9.61
N TRP A 16 2.10 0.51 -9.26
CA TRP A 16 2.30 -0.67 -10.11
C TRP A 16 3.75 -0.93 -10.56
N LYS A 17 4.73 -0.38 -9.85
CA LYS A 17 6.13 -0.80 -10.00
C LYS A 17 6.35 -2.14 -9.30
N PRO A 18 7.13 -3.05 -9.90
CA PRO A 18 7.37 -4.37 -9.34
C PRO A 18 8.09 -4.27 -7.99
N LEU A 19 7.88 -5.27 -7.14
CA LEU A 19 8.54 -5.36 -5.84
C LEU A 19 10.03 -5.68 -6.01
N ARG A 20 10.84 -5.14 -5.12
CA ARG A 20 12.28 -5.44 -5.07
C ARG A 20 12.50 -6.75 -4.33
N LYS A 21 13.29 -7.64 -4.94
CA LYS A 21 13.61 -8.96 -4.36
C LYS A 21 14.26 -8.90 -2.98
N GLY A 22 14.91 -7.79 -2.62
CA GLY A 22 15.58 -7.60 -1.34
C GLY A 22 14.67 -7.81 -0.13
N THR A 23 13.39 -7.41 -0.23
CA THR A 23 12.42 -7.60 0.85
C THR A 23 12.21 -9.08 1.19
N ALA A 24 12.04 -9.92 0.16
CA ALA A 24 11.86 -11.35 0.35
C ALA A 24 13.12 -12.03 0.93
N HIS A 25 14.32 -11.55 0.59
CA HIS A 25 15.56 -12.05 1.20
C HIS A 25 15.67 -11.70 2.69
N ILE A 26 15.26 -10.49 3.09
CA ILE A 26 15.23 -10.07 4.51
C ILE A 26 14.24 -10.95 5.29
N ILE A 27 13.05 -11.15 4.74
CA ILE A 27 12.00 -11.99 5.34
C ILE A 27 12.51 -13.43 5.50
N LYS A 28 13.13 -14.01 4.47
CA LYS A 28 13.64 -15.38 4.53
C LYS A 28 14.80 -15.54 5.53
N LYS A 29 15.69 -14.55 5.64
CA LYS A 29 16.85 -14.59 6.53
C LYS A 29 16.48 -14.46 8.00
N TYR A 30 15.60 -13.52 8.34
CA TYR A 30 15.28 -13.19 9.73
C TYR A 30 13.97 -13.80 10.24
N LYS A 31 13.18 -14.41 9.35
CA LYS A 31 11.89 -15.05 9.65
C LYS A 31 10.99 -14.18 10.56
N PRO A 32 10.81 -12.86 10.27
CA PRO A 32 10.00 -11.99 11.12
C PRO A 32 8.51 -12.22 10.87
N ILE A 33 7.67 -11.80 11.81
CA ILE A 33 6.23 -11.65 11.58
C ILE A 33 6.02 -10.53 10.55
N VAL A 34 5.39 -10.86 9.43
CA VAL A 34 5.15 -9.90 8.33
C VAL A 34 3.70 -9.45 8.36
N VAL A 35 3.47 -8.16 8.59
CA VAL A 35 2.13 -7.55 8.61
C VAL A 35 1.95 -6.65 7.40
N PRO A 36 1.08 -6.99 6.43
CA PRO A 36 0.79 -6.15 5.27
C PRO A 36 -0.04 -4.93 5.65
N VAL A 37 0.28 -3.79 5.03
CA VAL A 37 -0.47 -2.54 5.19
C VAL A 37 -0.78 -1.96 3.81
N VAL A 38 -2.06 -1.67 3.56
CA VAL A 38 -2.53 -1.01 2.34
C VAL A 38 -2.85 0.45 2.66
N ILE A 39 -2.29 1.36 1.86
CA ILE A 39 -2.51 2.81 2.02
C ILE A 39 -3.07 3.42 0.74
N ASP A 40 -4.04 4.33 0.87
CA ASP A 40 -4.59 5.12 -0.24
C ASP A 40 -4.74 6.60 0.15
N GLY A 41 -4.79 7.48 -0.85
CA GLY A 41 -5.00 8.92 -0.68
C GLY A 41 -3.71 9.72 -0.48
N PHE A 42 -2.63 9.09 -0.01
CA PHE A 42 -1.36 9.77 0.32
C PHE A 42 -0.67 10.42 -0.88
N ARG A 43 -0.54 9.70 -2.01
CA ARG A 43 0.09 10.25 -3.24
C ARG A 43 -0.68 11.44 -3.83
N ARG A 44 -2.01 11.47 -3.63
CA ARG A 44 -2.88 12.56 -4.06
C ARG A 44 -2.76 13.75 -3.11
N SER A 45 -2.60 13.48 -1.82
CA SER A 45 -2.52 14.50 -0.75
C SER A 45 -1.16 15.19 -0.70
N PHE A 46 -0.07 14.47 -0.91
CA PHE A 46 1.30 14.95 -0.72
C PHE A 46 2.15 14.91 -2.00
N ASP A 47 3.19 15.74 -2.05
CA ASP A 47 4.22 15.66 -3.07
C ASP A 47 5.11 14.41 -2.91
N LYS A 48 5.93 14.10 -3.92
CA LYS A 48 6.77 12.89 -3.88
C LYS A 48 7.77 12.91 -2.71
N LYS A 49 8.10 14.10 -2.20
CA LYS A 49 9.00 14.30 -1.06
C LYS A 49 8.26 14.28 0.29
N GLY A 50 6.94 14.39 0.30
CA GLY A 50 6.11 14.46 1.51
C GLY A 50 6.16 15.79 2.26
N LEU A 51 6.87 16.80 1.74
CA LEU A 51 7.07 18.10 2.40
C LEU A 51 5.89 19.04 2.14
N TYR A 52 5.26 18.92 0.98
CA TYR A 52 4.20 19.83 0.56
C TYR A 52 2.88 19.09 0.35
N VAL A 53 1.81 19.70 0.85
CA VAL A 53 0.44 19.24 0.59
C VAL A 53 0.03 19.69 -0.82
N LYS A 54 -0.22 18.73 -1.71
CA LYS A 54 -0.70 19.00 -3.09
C LYS A 54 -2.16 19.40 -3.11
N LYS A 55 -3.01 18.63 -2.43
CA LYS A 55 -4.46 18.81 -2.44
C LYS A 55 -5.03 18.48 -1.07
N LYS A 56 -5.79 19.41 -0.52
CA LYS A 56 -6.50 19.26 0.77
C LYS A 56 -7.86 18.62 0.53
N GLY A 57 -8.38 17.91 1.53
CA GLY A 57 -9.69 17.25 1.46
C GLY A 57 -9.71 15.92 0.72
N ILE A 58 -8.55 15.28 0.54
CA ILE A 58 -8.48 13.89 0.08
C ILE A 58 -8.51 12.97 1.30
N LEU A 59 -9.40 11.99 1.27
CA LEU A 59 -9.46 10.93 2.27
C LEU A 59 -8.16 10.10 2.20
N GLN A 60 -7.47 10.02 3.33
CA GLN A 60 -6.34 9.13 3.52
C GLN A 60 -6.85 7.90 4.27
N SER A 61 -6.64 6.72 3.72
CA SER A 61 -7.03 5.46 4.34
C SER A 61 -5.81 4.55 4.52
N LEU A 62 -5.76 3.87 5.66
CA LEU A 62 -4.75 2.89 5.99
C LEU A 62 -5.45 1.66 6.54
N VAL A 63 -5.24 0.52 5.90
CA VAL A 63 -5.82 -0.77 6.27
C VAL A 63 -4.68 -1.70 6.65
N ILE A 64 -4.66 -2.11 7.92
CA ILE A 64 -3.72 -3.09 8.43
C ILE A 64 -4.39 -4.46 8.27
N LYS A 65 -3.69 -5.38 7.62
CA LYS A 65 -4.18 -6.74 7.39
C LYS A 65 -3.61 -7.70 8.43
N GLU A 66 -4.13 -8.92 8.41
CA GLU A 66 -3.62 -10.01 9.23
C GLU A 66 -2.18 -10.37 8.84
N PRO A 67 -1.37 -10.88 9.79
CA PRO A 67 -0.03 -11.35 9.50
C PRO A 67 -0.02 -12.41 8.40
N LEU A 68 0.99 -12.36 7.53
CA LEU A 68 1.15 -13.36 6.48
C LEU A 68 1.73 -14.65 7.04
N GLU A 69 1.11 -15.76 6.65
CA GLU A 69 1.67 -17.08 6.82
C GLU A 69 2.66 -17.38 5.68
N ILE A 70 3.94 -17.50 6.04
CA ILE A 70 5.04 -17.75 5.10
C ILE A 70 5.71 -19.07 5.51
N ASP A 71 5.85 -19.98 4.55
CA ASP A 71 6.60 -21.22 4.75
C ASP A 71 8.06 -20.96 4.38
N TYR A 72 8.88 -20.65 5.38
CA TYR A 72 10.28 -20.28 5.17
C TYR A 72 11.18 -21.42 4.67
N GLU A 73 10.75 -22.67 4.80
CA GLU A 73 11.53 -23.85 4.40
C GLU A 73 11.28 -24.20 2.94
N ASN A 74 10.01 -24.17 2.51
CA ASN A 74 9.63 -24.57 1.15
C ASN A 74 9.46 -23.39 0.18
N ASP A 75 9.09 -22.19 0.65
CA ASP A 75 8.83 -21.07 -0.25
C ASP A 75 10.13 -20.55 -0.89
N SER A 76 10.10 -20.45 -2.21
CA SER A 76 11.12 -19.73 -2.98
C SER A 76 10.99 -18.22 -2.77
N VAL A 77 12.05 -17.48 -3.07
CA VAL A 77 12.04 -16.01 -2.98
C VAL A 77 10.91 -15.41 -3.84
N ASP A 78 10.67 -15.96 -5.02
CA ASP A 78 9.65 -15.46 -5.93
C ASP A 78 8.23 -15.77 -5.41
N SER A 79 8.00 -16.91 -4.76
CA SER A 79 6.71 -17.22 -4.12
C SER A 79 6.39 -16.27 -2.95
N ILE A 80 7.39 -15.92 -2.14
CA ILE A 80 7.21 -14.92 -1.07
C ILE A 80 6.84 -13.55 -1.67
N ILE A 81 7.47 -13.16 -2.78
CA ILE A 81 7.14 -11.91 -3.47
C ILE A 81 5.69 -11.95 -3.96
N GLU A 82 5.26 -13.04 -4.58
CA GLU A 82 3.89 -13.21 -5.06
C GLU A 82 2.87 -13.11 -3.91
N LYS A 83 3.09 -13.83 -2.79
CA LYS A 83 2.24 -13.73 -1.59
C LYS A 83 2.16 -12.29 -1.06
N LEU A 84 3.29 -11.58 -1.04
CA LEU A 84 3.32 -10.17 -0.64
C LEU A 84 2.52 -9.28 -1.60
N GLU A 85 2.65 -9.48 -2.92
CA GLU A 85 1.93 -8.74 -3.95
C GLU A 85 0.42 -8.89 -3.82
N TYR A 86 -0.07 -10.10 -3.56
CA TYR A 86 -1.47 -10.36 -3.27
C TYR A 86 -1.92 -9.68 -1.97
N ALA A 87 -1.11 -9.79 -0.91
CA ALA A 87 -1.45 -9.24 0.39
C ALA A 87 -1.61 -7.72 0.36
N ILE A 88 -0.76 -7.01 -0.40
CA ILE A 88 -0.81 -5.55 -0.53
C ILE A 88 -1.69 -5.07 -1.70
N GLU A 89 -2.43 -5.97 -2.37
CA GLU A 89 -3.33 -5.65 -3.49
C GLU A 89 -2.63 -5.02 -4.71
N GLN A 90 -1.34 -5.29 -4.90
CA GLN A 90 -0.57 -4.78 -6.03
C GLN A 90 -0.32 -5.82 -7.13
N HIS A 91 -0.83 -7.03 -6.96
CA HIS A 91 -0.76 -8.04 -8.01
C HIS A 91 -1.45 -7.54 -9.29
N PRO A 92 -0.90 -7.79 -10.50
CA PRO A 92 -1.50 -7.36 -11.76
C PRO A 92 -2.96 -7.77 -11.96
N SER A 93 -3.40 -8.87 -11.32
CA SER A 93 -4.81 -9.31 -11.32
C SER A 93 -5.77 -8.27 -10.71
N PHE A 94 -5.28 -7.36 -9.87
CA PHE A 94 -6.08 -6.30 -9.24
C PHE A 94 -6.07 -4.99 -10.04
N LEU A 95 -5.53 -4.96 -11.27
CA LEU A 95 -5.64 -3.81 -12.17
C LEU A 95 -7.11 -3.56 -12.53
N LYS A 96 -7.85 -2.92 -11.62
CA LYS A 96 -9.15 -2.34 -11.88
C LYS A 96 -8.91 -1.07 -12.68
N VAL A 97 -9.23 -1.10 -13.97
CA VAL A 97 -9.47 0.13 -14.72
C VAL A 97 -10.70 0.76 -14.08
N ILE A 98 -10.52 1.77 -13.23
CA ILE A 98 -11.65 2.47 -12.61
C ILE A 98 -12.42 3.14 -13.75
N PRO A 99 -13.70 2.80 -13.98
CA PRO A 99 -14.52 3.48 -14.98
C PRO A 99 -14.58 4.98 -14.67
N ALA A 100 -14.62 5.81 -15.71
CA ALA A 100 -14.61 7.27 -15.54
C ALA A 100 -15.76 7.77 -14.64
N GLU A 101 -16.89 7.08 -14.65
CA GLU A 101 -18.08 7.39 -13.85
C GLU A 101 -17.85 7.16 -12.34
N GLU A 102 -17.15 6.09 -11.95
CA GLU A 102 -16.80 5.82 -10.55
C GLU A 102 -15.78 6.83 -10.01
N LEU A 103 -14.84 7.26 -10.86
CA LEU A 103 -13.91 8.35 -10.54
C LEU A 103 -14.67 9.65 -10.26
N LEU A 104 -15.63 10.00 -11.10
CA LEU A 104 -16.45 11.21 -10.95
C LEU A 104 -17.31 11.16 -9.68
N ALA A 105 -17.97 10.03 -9.42
CA ALA A 105 -18.76 9.83 -8.21
C ALA A 105 -17.90 9.93 -6.93
N TYR A 106 -16.69 9.37 -6.94
CA TYR A 106 -15.75 9.49 -5.83
C TYR A 106 -15.28 10.94 -5.62
N GLU A 107 -15.07 11.69 -6.70
CA GLU A 107 -14.74 13.11 -6.62
C GLU A 107 -15.90 13.97 -6.09
N GLU A 108 -17.14 13.65 -6.45
CA GLU A 108 -18.34 14.28 -5.90
C GLU A 108 -18.52 13.97 -4.41
N GLU A 109 -18.33 12.72 -4.00
CA GLU A 109 -18.43 12.31 -2.61
C GLU A 109 -17.37 13.01 -1.75
N ASN A 110 -16.14 13.18 -2.27
CA ASN A 110 -15.10 13.98 -1.61
C ASN A 110 -15.46 15.47 -1.50
N LYS A 111 -16.23 16.03 -2.44
CA LYS A 111 -16.74 17.41 -2.33
C LYS A 111 -17.80 17.53 -1.24
N GLN A 112 -18.70 16.56 -1.13
CA GLN A 112 -19.78 16.53 -0.15
C GLN A 112 -19.28 16.28 1.29
N ARG A 113 -18.16 15.57 1.43
CA ARG A 113 -17.51 15.27 2.72
C ARG A 113 -16.60 16.39 3.23
N LYS A 114 -16.47 17.53 2.52
CA LYS A 114 -15.89 18.74 3.11
C LYS A 114 -16.69 19.05 4.37
N TRP A 115 -16.01 19.03 5.50
CA TRP A 115 -16.57 19.20 6.84
C TRP A 115 -17.73 20.20 6.85
N ARG A 116 -18.91 19.79 7.35
CA ARG A 116 -19.80 20.75 8.02
C ARG A 116 -18.91 21.36 9.11
N GLN A 117 -18.51 22.62 8.94
CA GLN A 117 -18.08 23.42 10.08
C GLN A 117 -19.25 23.33 11.07
N LYS A 118 -19.05 22.56 12.14
CA LYS A 118 -20.00 22.53 13.24
C LYS A 118 -19.59 23.71 14.12
N ALA A 119 -20.45 24.73 14.07
CA ALA A 119 -20.37 26.07 14.68
C ALA A 119 -19.39 27.04 14.01
#